data_AF-A0A399ILJ5-F1
#
_entry.id   AF-A0A399ILJ5-F1
#
_cell.length_a   1.000
_cell.length_b   1.000
_cell.length_c   1.000
_cell.angle_alpha   90.00
_cell.angle_beta   90.00
_cell.angle_gamma   90.00
#
_symmetry.space_group_name_H-M   'P 1'
#
loop_
_entity.id
_entity.type
_entity.pdbx_description
1 polymer ?
#
loop_
_entity_poly.entity_id
_entity_poly.type
_entity_poly.pdbx_seq_one_letter_code
_entity_poly.pdbx_strand_id
1 'polypeptide(L)'
;MKFKRNDYHIDVASLYNKCKNFLYYHIIFIMKDGSTFDGIVTSVEANRIIVLVGKDIIKTEYKNIPNEQRQYDEDNHRFQRYRRFEPKDVPLTDLTGLYLLPYISPQYAYYPYHPAYHLDYA
;
A
#
# COMPACT_ATOMS: atom_id res chain seq x y z
N MET A 1 -42.15 10.42 16.59
CA MET A 1 -41.08 10.20 15.59
C MET A 1 -40.58 8.76 15.72
N LYS A 2 -40.83 7.89 14.73
CA LYS A 2 -40.33 6.51 14.75
C LYS A 2 -38.93 6.49 14.14
N PHE A 3 -37.91 6.27 14.96
CA PHE A 3 -36.56 6.00 14.46
C PHE A 3 -36.57 4.65 13.74
N LYS A 4 -36.43 4.67 12.41
CA LYS A 4 -36.20 3.46 11.60
C LYS A 4 -34.83 2.89 11.98
N ARG A 5 -34.81 1.96 12.93
CA ARG A 5 -33.73 0.98 13.09
C ARG A 5 -34.01 -0.12 12.07
N ASN A 6 -33.33 -0.15 10.92
CA ASN A 6 -33.22 -1.38 10.09
C ASN A 6 -32.26 -1.32 8.86
N ASP A 7 -31.28 -0.40 8.81
CA ASP A 7 -30.36 -0.36 7.65
C ASP A 7 -28.89 -0.75 7.97
N TYR A 8 -28.54 -1.01 9.24
CA TYR A 8 -27.16 -1.36 9.61
C TYR A 8 -26.77 -2.81 9.30
N HIS A 9 -27.72 -3.74 9.23
CA HIS A 9 -27.41 -5.16 9.06
C HIS A 9 -27.12 -5.52 7.59
N ILE A 10 -27.77 -4.83 6.66
CA ILE A 10 -27.65 -5.07 5.22
C ILE A 10 -26.25 -4.66 4.71
N ASP A 11 -25.61 -3.70 5.37
CA ASP A 11 -24.30 -3.17 4.95
C ASP A 11 -23.12 -4.06 5.38
N VAL A 12 -23.18 -4.66 6.58
CA VAL A 12 -22.09 -5.53 7.09
C VAL A 12 -21.97 -6.83 6.28
N ALA A 13 -23.09 -7.44 5.89
CA ALA A 13 -23.08 -8.66 5.07
C ALA A 13 -22.54 -8.37 3.65
N SER A 14 -22.88 -7.19 3.10
CA SER A 14 -22.34 -6.72 1.82
C SER A 14 -20.83 -6.47 1.89
N LEU A 15 -20.37 -5.78 2.93
CA LEU A 15 -18.95 -5.55 3.20
C LEU A 15 -18.18 -6.86 3.38
N TYR A 16 -18.74 -7.82 4.13
CA TYR A 16 -18.16 -9.15 4.31
C TYR A 16 -17.92 -9.86 2.97
N ASN A 17 -18.94 -9.87 2.10
CA ASN A 17 -18.83 -10.47 0.76
C ASN A 17 -17.82 -9.72 -0.11
N LYS A 18 -17.76 -8.38 -0.04
CA LYS A 18 -16.74 -7.60 -0.74
C LYS A 18 -15.33 -7.92 -0.25
N CYS A 19 -15.11 -8.00 1.05
CA CYS A 19 -13.82 -8.39 1.64
C CYS A 19 -13.41 -9.78 1.17
N LYS A 20 -14.34 -10.74 1.09
CA LYS A 20 -14.07 -12.07 0.55
C LYS A 20 -13.65 -12.03 -0.92
N ASN A 21 -14.32 -11.22 -1.73
CA ASN A 21 -13.97 -11.07 -3.14
C ASN A 21 -12.59 -10.40 -3.32
N PHE A 22 -12.18 -9.56 -2.37
CA PHE A 22 -10.88 -8.90 -2.35
C PHE A 22 -9.82 -9.60 -1.49
N LEU A 23 -10.02 -10.88 -1.17
CA LEU A 23 -8.99 -11.66 -0.49
C LEU A 23 -7.70 -11.64 -1.33
N TYR A 24 -6.58 -11.30 -0.70
CA TYR A 24 -5.25 -11.14 -1.29
C TYR A 24 -5.06 -9.98 -2.28
N TYR A 25 -6.03 -9.09 -2.40
CA TYR A 25 -5.88 -7.85 -3.18
C TYR A 25 -5.41 -6.68 -2.30
N HIS A 26 -4.66 -5.77 -2.91
CA HIS A 26 -4.33 -4.48 -2.31
C HIS A 26 -5.49 -3.50 -2.54
N ILE A 27 -6.14 -3.09 -1.47
CA ILE A 27 -7.34 -2.25 -1.51
C ILE A 27 -7.23 -1.07 -0.56
N ILE A 28 -7.99 -0.03 -0.85
CA ILE A 28 -8.20 1.12 0.03
C ILE A 28 -9.44 0.86 0.88
N PHE A 29 -9.29 0.99 2.19
CA PHE A 29 -10.34 0.89 3.18
C PHE A 29 -10.82 2.27 3.57
N ILE A 30 -12.15 2.45 3.69
CA ILE A 30 -12.77 3.63 4.26
C ILE A 30 -13.43 3.24 5.58
N MET A 31 -13.00 3.90 6.64
CA MET A 31 -13.49 3.70 7.99
C MET A 31 -14.72 4.57 8.27
N LYS A 32 -15.47 4.23 9.32
CA LYS A 32 -16.65 5.00 9.76
C LYS A 32 -16.33 6.40 10.27
N ASP A 33 -15.14 6.61 10.79
CA ASP A 33 -14.63 7.93 11.18
C ASP A 33 -14.19 8.79 9.97
N GLY A 34 -14.31 8.25 8.75
CA GLY A 34 -13.89 8.91 7.51
C GLY A 34 -12.41 8.76 7.21
N SER A 35 -11.63 8.13 8.09
CA SER A 35 -10.22 7.83 7.81
C SER A 35 -10.08 6.76 6.73
N THR A 36 -8.97 6.80 6.00
CA THR A 36 -8.67 5.83 4.95
C THR A 36 -7.28 5.26 5.11
N PHE A 37 -7.11 3.97 4.80
CA PHE A 37 -5.80 3.33 4.74
C PHE A 37 -5.78 2.28 3.64
N ASP A 38 -4.59 1.96 3.14
CA ASP A 38 -4.35 0.90 2.16
C ASP A 38 -3.84 -0.37 2.85
N GLY A 39 -4.19 -1.53 2.29
CA GLY A 39 -3.68 -2.79 2.78
C GLY A 39 -4.15 -4.00 1.99
N ILE A 40 -3.54 -5.15 2.28
CA ILE A 40 -3.84 -6.43 1.63
C ILE A 40 -4.67 -7.28 2.57
N VAL A 41 -5.86 -7.70 2.16
CA VAL A 41 -6.71 -8.60 2.97
C VAL A 41 -6.07 -10.00 2.97
N THR A 42 -5.75 -10.55 4.14
CA THR A 42 -5.21 -11.91 4.26
C THR A 42 -6.22 -12.91 4.80
N SER A 43 -7.20 -12.45 5.59
CA SER A 43 -8.26 -13.30 6.14
C SER A 43 -9.54 -12.52 6.35
N VAL A 44 -10.68 -13.21 6.22
CA VAL A 44 -12.01 -12.67 6.46
C VAL A 44 -12.75 -13.62 7.39
N GLU A 45 -13.03 -13.14 8.60
CA GLU A 45 -13.79 -13.87 9.62
C GLU A 45 -15.19 -13.27 9.78
N ALA A 46 -16.04 -13.89 10.61
CA ALA A 46 -17.44 -13.51 10.77
C ALA A 46 -17.65 -12.00 11.05
N ASN A 47 -16.83 -11.40 11.91
CA ASN A 47 -17.01 -10.02 12.37
C ASN A 47 -15.79 -9.10 12.11
N ARG A 48 -14.71 -9.65 11.58
CA ARG A 48 -13.43 -8.94 11.40
C ARG A 48 -12.71 -9.41 10.16
N ILE A 49 -11.78 -8.59 9.71
CA ILE A 49 -10.82 -8.94 8.67
C ILE A 49 -9.39 -8.75 9.20
N ILE A 50 -8.47 -9.54 8.68
CA ILE A 50 -7.04 -9.38 8.92
C ILE A 50 -6.46 -8.72 7.67
N VAL A 51 -5.81 -7.58 7.86
CA VAL A 51 -5.23 -6.78 6.77
C VAL A 51 -3.76 -6.53 7.05
N LEU A 52 -2.93 -6.77 6.04
CA LEU A 52 -1.54 -6.31 6.01
C LEU A 52 -1.53 -4.83 5.64
N VAL A 53 -1.34 -3.97 6.63
CA VAL A 53 -1.31 -2.51 6.47
C VAL A 53 0.12 -2.06 6.28
N GLY A 54 0.36 -1.23 5.26
CA GLY A 54 1.67 -0.67 5.01
C GLY A 54 2.02 0.41 6.02
N LYS A 55 3.18 0.27 6.66
CA LYS A 55 3.74 1.24 7.60
C LYS A 55 5.07 1.74 7.06
N ASP A 56 5.24 3.05 7.06
CA ASP A 56 6.49 3.67 6.65
C ASP A 56 7.50 3.59 7.79
N ILE A 57 8.62 2.92 7.50
CA ILE A 57 9.76 2.82 8.41
C ILE A 57 10.87 3.69 7.83
N ILE A 58 11.27 4.70 8.60
CA ILE A 58 12.42 5.54 8.29
C ILE A 58 13.61 4.93 9.05
N LYS A 59 14.52 4.30 8.32
CA LYS A 59 15.78 3.85 8.91
C LYS A 59 16.75 5.03 8.90
N THR A 60 16.98 5.62 10.07
CA THR A 60 18.07 6.60 10.22
C THR A 60 19.34 5.80 10.47
N GLU A 61 20.13 5.57 9.43
CA GLU A 61 21.46 4.98 9.61
C GLU A 61 22.38 6.04 10.22
N TYR A 62 22.44 6.10 11.55
CA TYR A 62 23.60 6.68 12.23
C TYR A 62 24.76 5.70 12.10
N LYS A 63 25.36 5.64 10.91
CA LYS A 63 26.64 4.96 10.73
C LYS A 63 27.62 5.94 10.11
N ASN A 64 28.63 6.27 10.92
CA ASN A 64 29.95 6.69 10.48
C ASN A 64 30.47 5.63 9.48
N ILE A 65 30.18 5.81 8.19
CA ILE A 65 30.76 5.00 7.12
C ILE A 65 31.98 5.79 6.65
N PRO A 66 33.22 5.26 6.78
CA PRO A 66 34.39 5.90 6.21
C PRO A 66 34.19 6.03 4.71
N ASN A 67 34.50 7.23 4.25
CA ASN A 67 34.13 7.79 2.97
C ASN A 67 34.96 7.17 1.84
N GLU A 68 34.65 5.94 1.38
CA GLU A 68 35.31 5.41 0.18
C GLU A 68 34.29 4.79 -0.78
N GLN A 69 34.03 5.56 -1.85
CA GLN A 69 33.60 5.11 -3.17
C GLN A 69 32.13 4.69 -3.37
N ARG A 70 31.17 5.58 -3.05
CA ARG A 70 29.92 5.62 -3.84
C ARG A 70 29.58 7.05 -4.24
N GLN A 71 29.41 7.21 -5.54
CA GLN A 71 29.33 8.45 -6.30
C GLN A 71 28.26 9.42 -5.79
N TYR A 72 28.68 10.70 -5.73
CA TYR A 72 27.92 11.95 -5.94
C TYR A 72 26.42 11.95 -5.57
N ASP A 73 26.11 12.53 -4.41
CA ASP A 73 25.02 13.51 -4.24
C ASP A 73 25.18 14.16 -2.86
N GLU A 74 25.58 15.44 -2.85
CA GLU A 74 26.11 16.18 -1.70
C GLU A 74 25.04 16.65 -0.70
N ASP A 75 23.77 16.28 -0.88
CA ASP A 75 22.64 16.68 0.00
C ASP A 75 21.74 15.50 0.46
N ASN A 76 22.10 14.26 0.14
CA ASN A 76 21.29 13.09 0.46
C ASN A 76 21.66 12.52 1.83
N HIS A 77 21.09 13.09 2.90
CA HIS A 77 20.82 12.31 4.11
C HIS A 77 19.91 11.15 3.70
N ARG A 78 20.52 9.98 3.40
CA ARG A 78 19.87 8.78 2.87
C ARG A 78 18.92 8.17 3.89
N PHE A 79 17.80 8.83 4.14
CA PHE A 79 16.67 8.27 4.85
C PHE A 79 16.09 7.16 4.00
N GLN A 80 16.52 5.94 4.26
CA GLN A 80 15.97 4.80 3.56
C GLN A 80 14.57 4.54 4.14
N ARG A 81 13.56 4.85 3.32
CA ARG A 81 12.16 4.63 3.64
C ARG A 81 11.77 3.25 3.13
N TYR A 82 11.30 2.40 4.02
CA TYR A 82 10.81 1.08 3.71
C TYR A 82 9.32 0.99 4.05
N ARG A 83 8.54 0.36 3.17
CA ARG A 83 7.17 -0.01 3.47
C ARG A 83 7.18 -1.39 4.12
N ARG A 84 6.89 -1.46 5.42
CA ARG A 84 6.70 -2.74 6.11
C ARG A 84 5.21 -3.00 6.27
N PHE A 85 4.77 -4.18 5.88
CA PHE A 85 3.39 -4.59 6.11
C PHE A 85 3.27 -5.27 7.48
N GLU A 86 2.40 -4.73 8.33
CA GLU A 86 2.08 -5.28 9.64
C GLU A 86 0.62 -5.77 9.62
N PRO A 87 0.33 -6.97 10.17
CA PRO A 87 -1.04 -7.46 10.26
C PRO A 87 -1.82 -6.62 11.27
N LYS A 88 -3.04 -6.23 10.88
CA LYS A 88 -3.98 -5.48 11.70
C LYS A 88 -5.35 -6.12 11.64
N ASP A 89 -5.96 -6.29 12.81
CA ASP A 89 -7.35 -6.70 12.93
C ASP A 89 -8.26 -5.49 12.75
N VAL A 90 -9.18 -5.58 11.81
CA VAL A 90 -10.14 -4.51 11.49
C VAL A 90 -11.56 -5.06 11.61
N PRO A 91 -12.38 -4.52 12.54
CA PRO A 91 -13.78 -4.92 12.63
C PRO A 91 -14.55 -4.53 11.37
N LEU A 92 -15.39 -5.43 10.85
CA LEU A 92 -16.25 -5.13 9.71
C LEU A 92 -17.24 -4.00 10.04
N THR A 93 -17.58 -3.87 11.32
CA THR A 93 -18.42 -2.79 11.83
C THR A 93 -17.76 -1.42 11.72
N ASP A 94 -16.45 -1.34 11.55
CA ASP A 94 -15.74 -0.06 11.52
C ASP A 94 -15.49 0.40 10.09
N LEU A 95 -15.84 -0.43 9.10
CA LEU A 95 -15.73 -0.15 7.69
C LEU A 95 -17.03 0.47 7.16
N THR A 96 -16.86 1.37 6.20
CA THR A 96 -17.93 1.99 5.42
C THR A 96 -17.82 1.59 3.95
N GLY A 97 -16.60 1.36 3.45
CA GLY A 97 -16.38 1.08 2.05
C GLY A 97 -14.97 0.57 1.74
N LEU A 98 -14.83 0.03 0.52
CA LEU A 98 -13.61 -0.61 0.02
C LEU A 98 -13.48 -0.31 -1.47
N TYR A 99 -12.25 -0.04 -1.94
CA TYR A 99 -11.96 0.20 -3.36
C TYR A 99 -10.69 -0.55 -3.76
N LEU A 100 -10.73 -1.24 -4.91
CA LEU A 100 -9.56 -1.90 -5.47
C LEU A 100 -8.55 -0.85 -5.94
N LEU A 101 -7.29 -0.99 -5.55
CA LEU A 101 -6.24 -0.06 -5.93
C LEU A 101 -5.78 -0.37 -7.36
N PRO A 102 -5.94 0.56 -8.33
CA PRO A 102 -5.53 0.31 -9.70
C PRO A 102 -4.01 0.39 -9.81
N TYR A 103 -3.35 -0.76 -9.95
CA TYR A 103 -1.95 -0.79 -10.35
C TYR A 103 -1.86 -0.38 -11.82
N ILE A 104 -1.56 0.89 -12.06
CA ILE A 104 -1.18 1.34 -13.40
C ILE A 104 0.22 0.75 -13.64
N SER A 105 0.30 -0.29 -14.48
CA SER A 105 1.59 -0.80 -14.95
C SER A 105 2.39 0.37 -15.52
N PRO A 106 3.67 0.54 -15.16
CA PRO A 106 4.49 1.51 -15.83
C PRO A 106 4.45 1.19 -17.32
N GLN A 107 4.07 2.18 -18.12
CA GLN A 107 4.28 2.17 -19.55
C GLN A 107 5.80 2.18 -19.70
N TYR A 108 6.43 1.02 -19.91
CA TYR A 108 7.86 0.97 -20.16
C TYR A 108 8.13 1.85 -21.38
N ALA A 109 8.81 2.97 -21.17
CA ALA A 109 9.31 3.76 -22.27
C ALA A 109 10.24 2.85 -23.07
N TYR A 110 9.88 2.57 -24.32
CA TYR A 110 10.72 1.86 -25.26
C TYR A 110 11.99 2.70 -25.44
N TYR A 111 13.05 2.34 -24.72
CA TYR A 111 14.34 3.02 -24.85
C TYR A 111 14.91 2.63 -26.22
N PRO A 112 15.07 3.58 -27.16
CA PRO A 112 15.71 3.27 -28.41
C PRO A 112 17.14 2.83 -28.12
N TYR A 113 17.51 1.68 -28.71
CA TYR A 113 18.85 1.14 -28.65
C TYR A 113 19.80 2.17 -29.28
N HIS A 114 20.60 2.85 -28.46
CA HIS A 114 21.63 3.75 -28.98
C HIS A 114 22.77 2.89 -29.54
N PRO A 115 23.06 2.93 -30.86
CA PRO A 115 24.22 2.26 -31.38
C PRO A 115 25.48 2.88 -30.76
N ALA A 116 26.34 2.03 -30.22
CA ALA A 116 27.63 2.43 -29.70
C ALA A 116 28.38 3.20 -30.80
N TYR A 117 28.77 4.43 -30.50
CA TYR A 117 29.69 5.18 -31.37
C TYR A 117 30.93 4.31 -31.56
N HIS A 118 31.16 3.91 -32.81
CA HIS A 118 32.43 3.32 -33.23
C HIS A 118 33.52 4.35 -32.90
N LEU A 119 34.36 4.03 -31.91
CA LEU A 119 35.62 4.72 -31.68
C LEU A 119 36.55 4.27 -32.80
N ASP A 120 36.51 5.02 -33.90
CA ASP A 120 37.54 4.95 -34.93
C ASP A 120 38.83 5.51 -34.32
N TYR A 121 39.72 4.62 -33.90
CA TYR A 121 41.11 4.98 -33.64
C TYR A 121 41.84 5.05 -34.98
N ALA A 122 42.21 6.27 -35.37
CA ALA A 122 43.11 6.55 -36.49
C ALA A 122 44.56 6.18 -36.15
#